data_AF-A0AAU4AQH7-F1
#
_entry.id   AF-A0AAU4AQH7-F1
#
_cell.length_a   1.000
_cell.length_b   1.000
_cell.length_c   1.000
_cell.angle_alpha   90.00
_cell.angle_beta   90.00
_cell.angle_gamma   90.00
#
_symmetry.space_group_name_H-M   'P 1'
#
loop_
_entity.id
_entity.type
_entity.pdbx_description
1 polymer ?
#
loop_
_entity_poly.entity_id
_entity_poly.type
_entity_poly.pdbx_seq_one_letter_code
_entity_poly.pdbx_strand_id
1 'polypeptide(L)'
;MSNDLPAPEMRASAWRACGPKAKSPDEKDAYLAHLRAAVPGAGGGATLMEAVPWGYGLSSTDPGFTATLWIRSGGETFNPDRELRYALAGDPAAINTERERWKAAVEEADRTFAADPGEKRTWSAVIGPAPEYGSGAPRGQIWPIRLDTPLVVASMTVESVDQWITQQYPRPSDRSSYYPVGFWPLSVTGTCWAHSTPGAQDIAASDLDRLCRLLTLATGIWWTHWIWPTVDRPQNPGERVVDPVADWIAEMRYHALPGVPIPEPVPLDVPQWVTDAWSRLESSASSGALEAYGSAVADIVEGRPSAAGAQLMAVLERLTRMGRDTNEARKEAITMVARYLYGPTPTAEDDKRAKYLVMYEERSRTVHGGSRHGSEPRLNMPMRVVSIDRDPKDTYEKKVALLLNVCRALLITNLGGIAPSPKSVKRDIAHFEEGVLWL
;
A
#
# COMPACT_ATOMS: atom_id res chain seq x y z
N MET A 1 5.11 -30.95 0.76
CA MET A 1 3.71 -31.35 1.03
C MET A 1 2.84 -30.37 0.28
N SER A 2 2.08 -30.88 -0.69
CA SER A 2 1.10 -30.10 -1.46
C SER A 2 0.00 -29.69 -0.49
N ASN A 3 -0.19 -28.39 -0.26
CA ASN A 3 -1.33 -27.89 0.50
C ASN A 3 -2.50 -27.70 -0.47
N ASP A 4 -2.91 -28.79 -1.13
CA ASP A 4 -4.23 -28.88 -1.74
C ASP A 4 -5.24 -28.87 -0.58
N LEU A 5 -5.60 -27.66 -0.11
CA LEU A 5 -6.79 -27.51 0.71
C LEU A 5 -7.96 -27.97 -0.16
N PRO A 6 -8.79 -28.91 0.33
CA PRO A 6 -9.82 -29.51 -0.50
C PRO A 6 -10.75 -28.40 -0.95
N ALA A 7 -10.87 -28.22 -2.27
CA ALA A 7 -12.15 -27.83 -2.81
C ALA A 7 -13.22 -28.70 -2.11
N PRO A 8 -14.37 -28.16 -1.70
CA PRO A 8 -15.43 -28.98 -1.10
C PRO A 8 -15.57 -30.25 -1.94
N GLU A 9 -15.68 -31.41 -1.27
CA GLU A 9 -15.57 -32.80 -1.77
C GLU A 9 -16.49 -33.20 -2.94
N MET A 10 -16.92 -32.26 -3.77
CA MET A 10 -17.57 -32.43 -5.04
C MET A 10 -16.53 -32.77 -6.12
N ARG A 11 -16.82 -33.81 -6.90
CA ARG A 11 -16.04 -34.17 -8.08
C ARG A 11 -16.04 -32.99 -9.06
N ALA A 12 -14.93 -32.28 -9.17
CA ALA A 12 -14.77 -31.17 -10.10
C ALA A 12 -14.12 -31.64 -11.42
N SER A 13 -14.50 -31.02 -12.53
CA SER A 13 -13.80 -31.18 -13.80
C SER A 13 -12.38 -30.60 -13.73
N ALA A 14 -11.54 -30.92 -14.71
CA ALA A 14 -10.24 -30.26 -14.84
C ALA A 14 -10.41 -28.73 -14.99
N TRP A 15 -9.54 -27.97 -14.32
CA TRP A 15 -9.50 -26.53 -14.42
C TRP A 15 -9.01 -26.09 -15.79
N ARG A 16 -9.72 -25.15 -16.41
CA ARG A 16 -9.42 -24.59 -17.74
C ARG A 16 -9.25 -23.08 -17.63
N ALA A 17 -8.39 -22.51 -18.48
CA ALA A 17 -8.26 -21.06 -18.58
C ALA A 17 -9.56 -20.44 -19.07
N CYS A 18 -9.89 -19.25 -18.56
CA CYS A 18 -10.95 -18.40 -19.06
C CYS A 18 -10.61 -16.94 -18.79
N GLY A 19 -11.34 -16.05 -19.44
CA GLY A 19 -11.21 -14.63 -19.22
C GLY A 19 -9.82 -14.10 -19.59
N PRO A 20 -9.57 -12.85 -19.21
CA PRO A 20 -8.35 -12.16 -19.55
C PRO A 20 -7.15 -12.65 -18.72
N LYS A 21 -5.96 -12.65 -19.32
CA LYS A 21 -4.70 -12.96 -18.62
C LYS A 21 -4.28 -11.77 -17.76
N ALA A 22 -4.14 -12.00 -16.46
CA ALA A 22 -3.67 -11.04 -15.44
C ALA A 22 -4.40 -9.68 -15.48
N LYS A 23 -5.46 -9.54 -14.68
CA LYS A 23 -6.27 -8.32 -14.64
C LYS A 23 -6.60 -7.85 -13.22
N SER A 24 -6.83 -6.54 -13.10
CA SER A 24 -7.12 -5.84 -11.83
C SER A 24 -8.41 -6.37 -11.17
N PRO A 25 -8.69 -6.05 -9.89
CA PRO A 25 -9.98 -6.38 -9.27
C PRO A 25 -11.20 -5.90 -10.09
N ASP A 26 -11.18 -4.66 -10.60
CA ASP A 26 -12.26 -4.10 -11.45
C ASP A 26 -12.52 -4.95 -12.69
N GLU A 27 -11.45 -5.33 -13.39
CA GLU A 27 -11.56 -6.11 -14.61
C GLU A 27 -12.03 -7.56 -14.34
N LYS A 28 -11.67 -8.13 -13.17
CA LYS A 28 -12.21 -9.43 -12.73
C LYS A 28 -13.70 -9.31 -12.43
N ASP A 29 -14.12 -8.28 -11.72
CA ASP A 29 -15.53 -8.06 -11.38
C ASP A 29 -16.37 -7.81 -12.63
N ALA A 30 -15.84 -7.03 -13.58
CA ALA A 30 -16.44 -6.82 -14.90
C ALA A 30 -16.58 -8.15 -15.67
N TYR A 31 -15.51 -8.96 -15.74
CA TYR A 31 -15.59 -10.26 -16.39
C TYR A 31 -16.62 -11.19 -15.71
N LEU A 32 -16.68 -11.20 -14.38
CA LEU A 32 -17.69 -11.97 -13.64
C LEU A 32 -19.12 -11.48 -13.94
N ALA A 33 -19.32 -10.18 -14.19
CA ALA A 33 -20.62 -9.65 -14.61
C ALA A 33 -21.02 -10.14 -16.01
N HIS A 34 -20.10 -10.11 -16.98
CA HIS A 34 -20.29 -10.69 -18.32
C HIS A 34 -20.62 -12.17 -18.25
N LEU A 35 -19.90 -12.91 -17.40
CA LEU A 35 -20.15 -14.32 -17.19
C LEU A 35 -21.53 -14.60 -16.59
N ARG A 36 -21.94 -13.84 -15.56
CA ARG A 36 -23.29 -13.97 -14.99
C ARG A 36 -24.36 -13.73 -16.05
N ALA A 37 -24.18 -12.73 -16.92
CA ALA A 37 -25.13 -12.42 -17.99
C ALA A 37 -25.20 -13.52 -19.07
N ALA A 38 -24.09 -14.22 -19.32
CA ALA A 38 -24.01 -15.29 -20.30
C ALA A 38 -24.65 -16.62 -19.85
N VAL A 39 -24.92 -16.80 -18.55
CA VAL A 39 -25.54 -18.02 -18.02
C VAL A 39 -27.05 -18.03 -18.32
N PRO A 40 -27.59 -19.08 -18.98
CA PRO A 40 -29.04 -19.19 -19.23
C PRO A 40 -29.86 -19.13 -17.94
N GLY A 41 -31.00 -18.44 -17.98
CA GLY A 41 -31.85 -18.18 -16.79
C GLY A 41 -31.46 -16.93 -15.98
N ALA A 42 -30.38 -16.23 -16.36
CA ALA A 42 -29.85 -15.04 -15.67
C ALA A 42 -30.63 -13.74 -15.90
N GLY A 43 -31.98 -13.78 -15.83
CA GLY A 43 -32.80 -12.59 -15.57
C GLY A 43 -32.64 -12.06 -14.13
N GLY A 44 -31.41 -12.02 -13.62
CA GLY A 44 -31.07 -11.68 -12.23
C GLY A 44 -30.89 -12.85 -11.25
N GLY A 45 -30.92 -14.11 -11.72
CA GLY A 45 -31.00 -15.30 -10.85
C GLY A 45 -29.70 -16.06 -10.55
N ALA A 46 -28.59 -15.81 -11.26
CA ALA A 46 -27.34 -16.52 -10.99
C ALA A 46 -26.79 -16.13 -9.62
N THR A 47 -26.75 -17.07 -8.68
CA THR A 47 -26.24 -16.80 -7.33
C THR A 47 -24.74 -16.93 -7.33
N LEU A 48 -24.04 -15.82 -7.07
CA LEU A 48 -22.61 -15.88 -6.78
C LEU A 48 -22.43 -16.37 -5.35
N MET A 49 -21.85 -17.55 -5.19
CA MET A 49 -21.45 -18.06 -3.89
C MET A 49 -19.98 -17.69 -3.65
N GLU A 50 -19.72 -16.75 -2.75
CA GLU A 50 -18.40 -16.61 -2.15
C GLU A 50 -18.18 -17.77 -1.19
N ALA A 51 -17.43 -18.78 -1.61
CA ALA A 51 -17.33 -20.01 -0.84
C ALA A 51 -15.90 -20.34 -0.38
N VAL A 52 -14.88 -19.56 -0.79
CA VAL A 52 -13.50 -19.73 -0.32
C VAL A 52 -12.69 -18.45 -0.62
N PRO A 53 -11.57 -18.15 0.07
CA PRO A 53 -10.81 -16.90 -0.12
C PRO A 53 -10.19 -16.70 -1.52
N TRP A 54 -10.42 -17.62 -2.46
CA TRP A 54 -9.70 -17.70 -3.74
C TRP A 54 -10.60 -18.03 -4.94
N GLY A 55 -11.94 -18.06 -4.79
CA GLY A 55 -12.82 -18.43 -5.90
C GLY A 55 -14.31 -18.14 -5.71
N TYR A 56 -15.01 -18.08 -6.84
CA TYR A 56 -16.43 -17.75 -6.98
C TYR A 56 -17.18 -18.95 -7.55
N GLY A 57 -18.33 -19.31 -6.97
CA GLY A 57 -19.27 -20.29 -7.53
C GLY A 57 -20.42 -19.59 -8.25
N LEU A 58 -20.83 -20.08 -9.41
CA LEU A 58 -22.03 -19.67 -10.14
C LEU A 58 -22.95 -20.88 -10.36
N SER A 59 -24.19 -20.76 -9.91
CA SER A 59 -25.28 -21.66 -10.26
C SER A 59 -26.26 -20.97 -11.23
N SER A 60 -26.94 -21.76 -12.04
CA SER A 60 -28.03 -21.29 -12.90
C SER A 60 -29.39 -21.55 -12.23
N THR A 61 -30.37 -20.71 -12.52
CA THR A 61 -31.79 -20.92 -12.15
C THR A 61 -32.56 -21.75 -13.18
N ASP A 62 -31.95 -22.05 -14.32
CA ASP A 62 -32.50 -22.96 -15.31
C ASP A 62 -32.48 -24.40 -14.74
N PRO A 63 -33.63 -25.08 -14.60
CA PRO A 63 -33.69 -26.44 -14.07
C PRO A 63 -32.90 -27.46 -14.92
N GLY A 64 -32.52 -27.10 -16.16
CA GLY A 64 -31.62 -27.88 -17.01
C GLY A 64 -30.13 -27.78 -16.63
N PHE A 65 -29.79 -27.00 -15.60
CA PHE A 65 -28.45 -26.85 -15.05
C PHE A 65 -28.42 -27.24 -13.57
N THR A 66 -27.68 -28.31 -13.26
CA THR A 66 -27.54 -28.85 -11.91
C THR A 66 -26.08 -28.86 -11.45
N ALA A 67 -25.12 -28.70 -12.37
CA ALA A 67 -23.71 -28.45 -12.03
C ALA A 67 -23.48 -26.97 -11.68
N THR A 68 -22.45 -26.71 -10.87
CA THR A 68 -21.99 -25.37 -10.50
C THR A 68 -20.70 -25.03 -11.24
N LEU A 69 -20.61 -23.84 -11.81
CA LEU A 69 -19.39 -23.29 -12.40
C LEU A 69 -18.56 -22.60 -11.32
N TRP A 70 -17.36 -23.09 -11.09
CA TRP A 70 -16.39 -22.47 -10.20
C TRP A 70 -15.38 -21.68 -10.99
N ILE A 71 -15.06 -20.48 -10.53
CA ILE A 71 -13.97 -19.64 -11.02
C ILE A 71 -12.97 -19.41 -9.91
N ARG A 72 -11.69 -19.44 -10.25
CA ARG A 72 -10.61 -19.02 -9.35
C ARG A 72 -9.54 -18.27 -10.13
N SER A 73 -8.88 -17.34 -9.48
CA SER A 73 -7.53 -16.95 -9.91
C SER A 73 -6.60 -18.14 -9.65
N GLY A 74 -5.74 -18.52 -10.61
CA GLY A 74 -4.85 -19.67 -10.44
C GLY A 74 -4.00 -19.63 -9.14
N GLY A 75 -3.57 -20.82 -8.70
CA GLY A 75 -2.37 -21.09 -7.89
C GLY A 75 -2.36 -20.81 -6.37
N GLU A 76 -1.71 -21.70 -5.63
CA GLU A 76 -1.58 -21.67 -4.17
C GLU A 76 -0.40 -20.83 -3.64
N THR A 77 0.26 -20.01 -4.46
CA THR A 77 1.44 -19.25 -3.99
C THR A 77 1.70 -17.94 -4.76
N PHE A 78 1.35 -16.78 -4.19
CA PHE A 78 1.87 -15.43 -4.53
C PHE A 78 2.58 -15.28 -5.90
N ASN A 79 1.86 -15.45 -7.01
CA ASN A 79 2.32 -14.99 -8.31
C ASN A 79 1.24 -14.02 -8.84
N PRO A 80 1.56 -12.75 -9.10
CA PRO A 80 0.61 -11.78 -9.64
C PRO A 80 0.17 -12.05 -11.10
N ASP A 81 0.84 -12.93 -11.84
CA ASP A 81 0.59 -13.18 -13.28
C ASP A 81 -0.58 -14.15 -13.58
N ARG A 82 -1.63 -14.19 -12.76
CA ARG A 82 -2.51 -15.36 -12.73
C ARG A 82 -3.82 -15.22 -13.48
N GLU A 83 -3.82 -15.83 -14.66
CA GLU A 83 -4.97 -16.23 -15.48
C GLU A 83 -6.13 -16.78 -14.63
N LEU A 84 -7.35 -16.32 -14.94
CA LEU A 84 -8.58 -16.86 -14.38
C LEU A 84 -8.79 -18.28 -14.92
N ARG A 85 -9.31 -19.15 -14.07
CA ARG A 85 -9.62 -20.53 -14.42
C ARG A 85 -10.99 -20.91 -13.96
N TYR A 86 -11.65 -21.78 -14.73
CA TYR A 86 -12.93 -22.34 -14.38
C TYR A 86 -12.93 -23.87 -14.30
N ALA A 87 -13.83 -24.43 -13.51
CA ALA A 87 -14.14 -25.85 -13.43
C ALA A 87 -15.63 -26.07 -13.11
N LEU A 88 -16.19 -27.20 -13.51
CA LEU A 88 -17.55 -27.59 -13.18
C LEU A 88 -17.54 -28.55 -12.00
N ALA A 89 -18.40 -28.33 -11.00
CA ALA A 89 -18.57 -29.25 -9.88
C ALA A 89 -20.03 -29.70 -9.79
N GLY A 90 -20.24 -30.99 -9.51
CA GLY A 90 -21.57 -31.61 -9.43
C GLY A 90 -21.52 -33.11 -9.68
N ASP A 91 -22.68 -33.71 -9.94
CA ASP A 91 -22.75 -35.12 -10.34
C ASP A 91 -22.00 -35.35 -11.67
N PRO A 92 -21.19 -36.42 -11.82
CA PRO A 92 -20.44 -36.68 -13.06
C PRO A 92 -21.31 -36.75 -14.33
N ALA A 93 -22.54 -37.28 -14.23
CA ALA A 93 -23.46 -37.33 -15.35
C ALA A 93 -23.97 -35.93 -15.71
N ALA A 94 -24.26 -35.10 -14.72
CA ALA A 94 -24.61 -33.69 -14.92
C ALA A 94 -23.45 -32.91 -15.55
N ILE A 95 -22.22 -33.03 -15.02
CA ILE A 95 -21.02 -32.40 -15.59
C ILE A 95 -20.84 -32.78 -17.05
N ASN A 96 -20.98 -34.06 -17.40
CA ASN A 96 -20.82 -34.51 -18.79
C ASN A 96 -21.93 -33.99 -19.71
N THR A 97 -23.15 -33.88 -19.21
CA THR A 97 -24.32 -33.42 -19.98
C THR A 97 -24.37 -31.89 -20.13
N GLU A 98 -23.86 -31.15 -19.15
CA GLU A 98 -23.91 -29.68 -19.11
C GLU A 98 -22.61 -29.02 -19.62
N ARG A 99 -21.53 -29.79 -19.81
CA ARG A 99 -20.19 -29.28 -20.15
C ARG A 99 -20.19 -28.27 -21.29
N GLU A 100 -20.78 -28.64 -22.43
CA GLU A 100 -20.75 -27.79 -23.63
C GLU A 100 -21.61 -26.53 -23.46
N ARG A 101 -22.68 -26.60 -22.66
CA ARG A 101 -23.52 -25.44 -22.34
C ARG A 101 -22.81 -24.45 -21.43
N TRP A 102 -22.15 -24.94 -20.37
CA TRP A 102 -21.30 -24.11 -19.53
C TRP A 102 -20.10 -23.53 -20.29
N LYS A 103 -19.50 -24.31 -21.18
CA LYS A 103 -18.41 -23.85 -22.04
C LYS A 103 -18.90 -22.73 -22.97
N ALA A 104 -20.08 -22.86 -23.58
CA ALA A 104 -20.67 -21.81 -24.40
C ALA A 104 -20.93 -20.52 -23.60
N ALA A 105 -21.37 -20.61 -22.34
CA ALA A 105 -21.52 -19.44 -21.47
C ALA A 105 -20.19 -18.74 -21.18
N VAL A 106 -19.11 -19.51 -20.95
CA VAL A 106 -17.76 -18.95 -20.76
C VAL A 106 -17.24 -18.31 -22.05
N GLU A 107 -17.39 -18.96 -23.19
CA GLU A 107 -16.97 -18.43 -24.50
C GLU A 107 -17.74 -17.15 -24.88
N GLU A 108 -19.03 -17.08 -24.52
CA GLU A 108 -19.84 -15.88 -24.68
C GLU A 108 -19.34 -14.74 -23.80
N ALA A 109 -19.05 -15.02 -22.52
CA ALA A 109 -18.50 -14.05 -21.59
C ALA A 109 -17.13 -13.50 -22.05
N ASP A 110 -16.26 -14.38 -22.55
CA ASP A 110 -14.97 -13.99 -23.14
C ASP A 110 -15.18 -13.04 -24.33
N ARG A 111 -16.16 -13.34 -25.18
CA ARG A 111 -16.49 -12.55 -26.37
C ARG A 111 -17.07 -11.18 -26.01
N THR A 112 -18.04 -11.12 -25.08
CA THR A 112 -18.67 -9.84 -24.70
C THR A 112 -17.73 -8.97 -23.88
N PHE A 113 -16.93 -9.55 -22.99
CA PHE A 113 -15.90 -8.83 -22.24
C PHE A 113 -14.83 -8.25 -23.18
N ALA A 114 -14.36 -9.00 -24.18
CA ALA A 114 -13.41 -8.48 -25.15
C ALA A 114 -13.96 -7.31 -25.99
N ALA A 115 -15.29 -7.20 -26.12
CA ALA A 115 -15.97 -6.12 -26.82
C ALA A 115 -16.34 -4.92 -25.92
N ASP A 116 -16.12 -5.02 -24.61
CA ASP A 116 -16.44 -4.01 -23.60
C ASP A 116 -15.13 -3.42 -23.03
N PRO A 117 -14.41 -2.54 -23.74
CA PRO A 117 -13.22 -1.92 -23.19
C PRO A 117 -13.60 -1.01 -22.02
N GLY A 118 -12.80 -1.03 -20.94
CA GLY A 118 -12.95 -0.08 -19.84
C GLY A 118 -12.96 1.37 -20.34
N GLU A 119 -13.64 2.24 -19.63
CA GLU A 119 -13.77 3.65 -19.98
C GLU A 119 -12.63 4.46 -19.35
N LYS A 120 -12.11 5.44 -20.07
CA LYS A 120 -11.18 6.41 -19.49
C LYS A 120 -11.96 7.36 -18.59
N ARG A 121 -11.60 7.38 -17.32
CA ARG A 121 -12.24 8.19 -16.28
C ARG A 121 -11.25 9.16 -15.69
N THR A 122 -11.68 10.41 -15.52
CA THR A 122 -10.97 11.45 -14.80
C THR A 122 -11.29 11.36 -13.32
N TRP A 123 -10.32 11.69 -12.48
CA TRP A 123 -10.51 11.76 -11.04
C TRP A 123 -9.69 12.90 -10.46
N SER A 124 -10.12 13.40 -9.30
CA SER A 124 -9.45 14.47 -8.57
C SER A 124 -9.37 14.18 -7.08
N ALA A 125 -8.33 14.67 -6.41
CA ALA A 125 -8.08 14.50 -4.99
C ALA A 125 -7.33 15.70 -4.43
N VAL A 126 -7.20 15.75 -3.10
CA VAL A 126 -6.32 16.70 -2.41
C VAL A 126 -5.40 15.95 -1.49
N ILE A 127 -4.11 16.27 -1.58
CA ILE A 127 -3.07 15.75 -0.69
C ILE A 127 -2.39 16.90 0.04
N GLY A 128 -1.74 16.57 1.15
CA GLY A 128 -1.01 17.53 1.96
C GLY A 128 -0.11 16.82 2.96
N PRO A 129 0.71 17.59 3.69
CA PRO A 129 1.42 17.07 4.85
C PRO A 129 0.45 16.41 5.81
N ALA A 130 0.83 15.25 6.32
CA ALA A 130 0.05 14.43 7.20
C ALA A 130 0.20 14.98 8.63
N PRO A 131 -0.88 15.48 9.26
CA PRO A 131 -0.77 16.18 10.53
C PRO A 131 -0.48 15.25 11.70
N GLU A 132 -1.08 14.05 11.77
CA GLU A 132 -0.88 13.06 12.85
C GLU A 132 0.59 12.66 13.06
N TYR A 133 1.38 12.86 12.03
CA TYR A 133 2.81 12.62 11.98
C TYR A 133 3.62 13.73 12.69
N GLY A 134 2.96 14.80 13.14
CA GLY A 134 3.55 15.97 13.78
C GLY A 134 3.52 16.03 15.31
N SER A 135 3.06 14.97 15.96
CA SER A 135 2.61 14.94 17.36
C SER A 135 3.62 15.38 18.44
N GLY A 136 4.92 15.46 18.11
CA GLY A 136 5.98 15.90 19.03
C GLY A 136 6.12 17.41 19.20
N ALA A 137 5.48 18.24 18.35
CA ALA A 137 5.67 19.70 18.38
C ALA A 137 4.63 20.41 19.27
N PRO A 138 5.03 21.08 20.38
CA PRO A 138 4.09 21.71 21.32
C PRO A 138 3.27 22.87 20.73
N ARG A 139 3.77 23.51 19.65
CA ARG A 139 3.27 24.79 19.10
C ARG A 139 2.46 24.66 17.81
N GLY A 140 2.10 23.43 17.43
CA GLY A 140 1.49 23.14 16.13
C GLY A 140 2.49 23.01 14.99
N GLN A 141 2.01 22.70 13.79
CA GLN A 141 2.85 22.40 12.63
C GLN A 141 2.47 23.25 11.43
N ILE A 142 3.47 23.94 10.88
CA ILE A 142 3.31 24.81 9.72
C ILE A 142 4.30 24.32 8.68
N TRP A 143 3.77 23.94 7.52
CA TRP A 143 4.54 23.55 6.35
C TRP A 143 4.33 24.62 5.28
N PRO A 144 5.17 25.67 5.25
CA PRO A 144 5.04 26.74 4.28
C PRO A 144 5.52 26.30 2.89
N ILE A 145 5.39 25.03 2.52
CA ILE A 145 5.92 24.47 1.28
C ILE A 145 4.90 24.58 0.15
N ARG A 146 5.35 24.94 -1.05
CA ARG A 146 4.51 25.09 -2.24
C ARG A 146 5.25 24.60 -3.48
N LEU A 147 4.57 23.92 -4.38
CA LEU A 147 5.08 23.64 -5.72
C LEU A 147 5.05 24.92 -6.55
N ASP A 148 6.20 25.32 -7.09
CA ASP A 148 6.31 26.47 -7.98
C ASP A 148 5.79 26.15 -9.39
N THR A 149 5.90 24.89 -9.80
CA THR A 149 5.44 24.39 -11.10
C THR A 149 4.65 23.09 -10.93
N PRO A 150 3.65 22.82 -11.79
CA PRO A 150 2.97 21.54 -11.82
C PRO A 150 3.95 20.37 -11.93
N LEU A 151 3.74 19.35 -11.11
CA LEU A 151 4.47 18.10 -11.15
C LEU A 151 3.62 17.04 -11.87
N VAL A 152 4.15 16.45 -12.94
CA VAL A 152 3.50 15.36 -13.66
C VAL A 152 4.13 14.03 -13.23
N VAL A 153 3.30 13.10 -12.76
CA VAL A 153 3.70 11.74 -12.38
C VAL A 153 2.74 10.76 -13.05
N ALA A 154 3.23 10.04 -14.06
CA ALA A 154 2.43 9.14 -14.87
C ALA A 154 1.19 9.81 -15.48
N SER A 155 -0.02 9.33 -15.18
CA SER A 155 -1.29 9.91 -15.64
C SER A 155 -1.83 11.02 -14.73
N MET A 156 -1.06 11.44 -13.72
CA MET A 156 -1.46 12.44 -12.72
C MET A 156 -0.72 13.76 -12.91
N THR A 157 -1.43 14.85 -12.66
CA THR A 157 -0.89 16.21 -12.53
C THR A 157 -1.13 16.69 -11.11
N VAL A 158 -0.07 17.19 -10.47
CA VAL A 158 -0.06 17.66 -9.08
C VAL A 158 0.27 19.14 -9.08
N GLU A 159 -0.59 19.96 -8.49
CA GLU A 159 -0.47 21.42 -8.47
C GLU A 159 -0.74 21.96 -7.08
N SER A 160 -0.01 22.99 -6.65
CA SER A 160 -0.37 23.69 -5.43
C SER A 160 -1.61 24.55 -5.65
N VAL A 161 -2.60 24.39 -4.77
CA VAL A 161 -3.72 25.34 -4.70
C VAL A 161 -3.24 26.67 -4.14
N ASP A 162 -3.81 27.76 -4.64
CA ASP A 162 -3.39 29.12 -4.27
C ASP A 162 -3.68 29.47 -2.81
N GLN A 163 -4.59 28.74 -2.19
CA GLN A 163 -5.07 29.03 -0.84
C GLN A 163 -4.21 28.36 0.23
N TRP A 164 -3.72 29.17 1.16
CA TRP A 164 -3.19 28.70 2.44
C TRP A 164 -4.33 28.20 3.32
N ILE A 165 -4.21 26.97 3.83
CA ILE A 165 -5.19 26.35 4.71
C ILE A 165 -4.63 26.29 6.13
N THR A 166 -5.46 26.65 7.11
CA THR A 166 -5.17 26.47 8.54
C THR A 166 -6.30 25.71 9.21
N GLN A 167 -5.98 24.66 9.97
CA GLN A 167 -6.98 23.79 10.63
C GLN A 167 -6.58 23.47 12.06
N GLN A 168 -7.57 23.15 12.90
CA GLN A 168 -7.31 22.47 14.18
C GLN A 168 -7.29 20.97 13.95
N TYR A 169 -6.21 20.31 14.35
CA TYR A 169 -6.09 18.87 14.26
C TYR A 169 -6.00 18.23 15.65
N PRO A 170 -6.73 17.13 15.93
CA PRO A 170 -6.66 16.46 17.23
C PRO A 170 -5.26 15.88 17.43
N ARG A 171 -4.71 15.99 18.65
CA ARG A 171 -3.41 15.37 18.96
C ARG A 171 -3.56 13.84 18.90
N PRO A 172 -2.67 13.12 18.20
CA PRO A 172 -2.74 11.66 18.12
C PRO A 172 -2.65 10.97 19.48
N SER A 173 -1.85 11.53 20.40
CA SER A 173 -1.68 11.03 21.77
C SER A 173 -2.81 11.45 22.73
N ASP A 174 -3.57 12.49 22.40
CA ASP A 174 -4.67 13.02 23.19
C ASP A 174 -5.70 13.72 22.30
N ARG A 175 -6.71 12.97 21.86
CA ARG A 175 -7.76 13.49 20.97
C ARG A 175 -8.64 14.56 21.61
N SER A 176 -8.52 14.81 22.92
CA SER A 176 -9.22 15.91 23.60
C SER A 176 -8.50 17.26 23.43
N SER A 177 -7.24 17.24 22.99
CA SER A 177 -6.43 18.43 22.71
C SER A 177 -6.23 18.60 21.21
N TYR A 178 -6.24 19.85 20.74
CA TYR A 178 -6.03 20.20 19.34
C TYR A 178 -4.76 21.04 19.19
N TYR A 179 -4.16 20.99 18.02
CA TYR A 179 -3.05 21.86 17.66
C TYR A 179 -3.26 22.44 16.26
N PRO A 180 -2.73 23.64 15.99
CA PRO A 180 -2.90 24.28 14.70
C PRO A 180 -2.00 23.61 13.66
N VAL A 181 -2.57 23.38 12.48
CA VAL A 181 -1.90 22.89 11.27
C VAL A 181 -2.06 23.95 10.19
N GLY A 182 -0.99 24.25 9.46
CA GLY A 182 -1.03 25.15 8.30
C GLY A 182 -0.19 24.65 7.13
N PHE A 183 -0.74 24.66 5.92
CA PHE A 183 -0.03 24.23 4.71
C PHE A 183 -0.70 24.76 3.43
N TRP A 184 0.02 24.74 2.30
CA TRP A 184 -0.58 24.82 0.96
C TRP A 184 -0.92 23.40 0.49
N PRO A 185 -2.20 23.05 0.32
CA PRO A 185 -2.58 21.74 -0.21
C PRO A 185 -2.12 21.57 -1.65
N LEU A 186 -2.03 20.32 -2.08
CA LEU A 186 -1.82 19.98 -3.49
C LEU A 186 -3.09 19.35 -4.06
N SER A 187 -3.59 19.94 -5.13
CA SER A 187 -4.61 19.30 -5.98
C SER A 187 -3.93 18.24 -6.83
N VAL A 188 -4.54 17.06 -6.89
CA VAL A 188 -4.10 15.96 -7.76
C VAL A 188 -5.24 15.68 -8.73
N THR A 189 -4.96 15.76 -10.02
CA THR A 189 -5.88 15.32 -11.07
C THR A 189 -5.26 14.16 -11.82
N GLY A 190 -6.04 13.15 -12.16
CA GLY A 190 -5.52 11.96 -12.81
C GLY A 190 -6.52 11.31 -13.75
N THR A 191 -6.05 10.31 -14.48
CA THR A 191 -6.91 9.47 -15.32
C THR A 191 -6.59 7.99 -15.13
N CYS A 192 -7.62 7.16 -15.13
CA CYS A 192 -7.52 5.71 -15.10
C CYS A 192 -8.50 5.07 -16.10
N TRP A 193 -8.27 3.81 -16.44
CA TRP A 193 -9.17 3.01 -17.26
C TRP A 193 -9.88 2.00 -16.36
N ALA A 194 -11.21 1.96 -16.39
CA ALA A 194 -11.99 1.03 -15.58
C ALA A 194 -13.36 0.76 -16.21
N HIS A 195 -13.92 -0.42 -15.95
CA HIS A 195 -15.25 -0.81 -16.39
C HIS A 195 -16.35 -0.22 -15.49
N SER A 196 -16.00 0.19 -14.26
CA SER A 196 -16.96 0.68 -13.29
C SER A 196 -16.45 1.92 -12.54
N THR A 197 -17.37 2.77 -12.03
CA THR A 197 -17.00 3.89 -11.16
C THR A 197 -16.31 3.44 -9.87
N PRO A 198 -16.78 2.39 -9.15
CA PRO A 198 -16.09 1.87 -7.97
C PRO A 198 -14.69 1.33 -8.29
N GLY A 199 -14.52 0.61 -9.39
CA GLY A 199 -13.19 0.13 -9.80
C GLY A 199 -12.24 1.26 -10.18
N ALA A 200 -12.74 2.29 -10.87
CA ALA A 200 -11.97 3.52 -11.13
C ALA A 200 -11.51 4.19 -9.83
N GLN A 201 -12.38 4.19 -8.82
CA GLN A 201 -12.13 4.78 -7.51
C GLN A 201 -11.05 4.01 -6.75
N ASP A 202 -11.07 2.68 -6.78
CA ASP A 202 -10.05 1.84 -6.16
C ASP A 202 -8.68 1.99 -6.84
N ILE A 203 -8.66 2.04 -8.18
CA ILE A 203 -7.43 2.29 -8.94
C ILE A 203 -6.87 3.67 -8.59
N ALA A 204 -7.71 4.71 -8.63
CA ALA A 204 -7.30 6.07 -8.27
C ALA A 204 -6.80 6.16 -6.82
N ALA A 205 -7.43 5.46 -5.89
CA ALA A 205 -7.01 5.42 -4.48
C ALA A 205 -5.64 4.76 -4.32
N SER A 206 -5.40 3.66 -5.04
CA SER A 206 -4.11 2.99 -5.06
C SER A 206 -3.00 3.88 -5.64
N ASP A 207 -3.27 4.56 -6.75
CA ASP A 207 -2.34 5.48 -7.38
C ASP A 207 -2.04 6.70 -6.48
N LEU A 208 -3.06 7.27 -5.85
CA LEU A 208 -2.90 8.41 -4.92
C LEU A 208 -2.07 8.03 -3.69
N ASP A 209 -2.35 6.88 -3.07
CA ASP A 209 -1.60 6.40 -1.91
C ASP A 209 -0.13 6.11 -2.28
N ARG A 210 0.11 5.53 -3.47
CA ARG A 210 1.45 5.34 -4.01
C ARG A 210 2.18 6.68 -4.22
N LEU A 211 1.50 7.69 -4.76
CA LEU A 211 2.04 9.04 -4.92
C LEU A 211 2.42 9.66 -3.57
N CYS A 212 1.53 9.60 -2.57
CA CYS A 212 1.80 10.11 -1.22
C CYS A 212 3.04 9.45 -0.59
N ARG A 213 3.18 8.13 -0.74
CA ARG A 213 4.36 7.39 -0.25
C ARG A 213 5.64 7.79 -0.98
N LEU A 214 5.55 8.04 -2.29
CA LEU A 214 6.70 8.47 -3.10
C LEU A 214 7.14 9.90 -2.74
N LEU A 215 6.20 10.83 -2.56
CA LEU A 215 6.49 12.17 -2.07
C LEU A 215 7.06 12.13 -0.65
N THR A 216 6.55 11.24 0.20
CA THR A 216 7.09 11.00 1.54
C THR A 216 8.53 10.53 1.50
N LEU A 217 8.82 9.56 0.65
CA LEU A 217 10.16 9.04 0.43
C LEU A 217 11.12 10.14 -0.05
N ALA A 218 10.69 10.94 -1.03
CA ALA A 218 11.51 11.97 -1.65
C ALA A 218 11.77 13.18 -0.73
N THR A 219 10.72 13.73 -0.15
CA THR A 219 10.80 14.99 0.63
C THR A 219 11.17 14.74 2.10
N GLY A 220 10.88 13.55 2.63
CA GLY A 220 11.02 13.25 4.06
C GLY A 220 9.93 13.91 4.92
N ILE A 221 8.99 14.60 4.29
CA ILE A 221 7.75 15.09 4.91
C ILE A 221 6.72 14.01 4.72
N TRP A 222 5.93 13.73 5.74
CA TRP A 222 4.88 12.73 5.65
C TRP A 222 3.68 13.31 4.88
N TRP A 223 3.27 12.65 3.80
CA TRP A 223 2.15 13.07 2.94
C TRP A 223 0.97 12.12 3.09
N THR A 224 -0.25 12.68 3.09
CA THR A 224 -1.50 11.93 3.13
C THR A 224 -2.55 12.56 2.22
N HIS A 225 -3.62 11.80 1.95
CA HIS A 225 -4.81 12.31 1.29
C HIS A 225 -5.70 13.03 2.31
N TRP A 226 -6.06 14.28 2.00
CA TRP A 226 -7.05 15.04 2.76
C TRP A 226 -8.46 14.85 2.17
N ILE A 227 -8.52 14.57 0.87
CA ILE A 227 -9.71 14.09 0.17
C ILE A 227 -9.31 12.82 -0.57
N TRP A 228 -10.07 11.74 -0.36
CA TRP A 228 -9.97 10.57 -1.22
C TRP A 228 -10.30 10.94 -2.68
N PRO A 229 -9.77 10.22 -3.68
CA PRO A 229 -10.11 10.50 -5.06
C PRO A 229 -11.62 10.58 -5.26
N THR A 230 -12.06 11.43 -6.16
CA THR A 230 -13.45 11.46 -6.60
C THR A 230 -13.42 11.28 -8.09
N VAL A 231 -13.96 10.16 -8.55
CA VAL A 231 -14.06 9.84 -9.98
C VAL A 231 -15.24 10.59 -10.58
N ASP A 232 -14.98 11.30 -11.68
CA ASP A 232 -16.02 12.01 -12.40
C ASP A 232 -17.05 11.01 -12.93
N ARG A 233 -18.31 11.21 -12.56
CA ARG A 233 -19.41 10.43 -13.14
C ARG A 233 -19.78 11.05 -14.49
N PRO A 234 -20.11 10.25 -15.51
CA PRO A 234 -20.70 10.77 -16.73
C PRO A 234 -21.97 11.55 -16.34
N GLN A 235 -21.95 12.86 -16.59
CA GLN A 235 -23.00 13.77 -16.14
C GLN A 235 -24.26 13.58 -16.99
N ASN A 236 -25.42 13.54 -16.33
CA ASN A 236 -26.66 13.82 -17.04
C ASN A 236 -26.63 15.29 -17.50
N PRO A 237 -27.13 15.61 -18.71
CA PRO A 237 -27.22 17.00 -19.16
C PRO A 237 -27.97 17.86 -18.13
N GLY A 238 -27.29 18.82 -17.52
CA GLY A 238 -27.85 19.75 -16.53
C GLY A 238 -27.44 19.54 -15.07
N GLU A 239 -26.70 18.47 -14.75
CA GLU A 239 -26.10 18.31 -13.42
C GLU A 239 -24.89 19.24 -13.24
N ARG A 240 -24.80 19.89 -12.07
CA ARG A 240 -23.66 20.75 -11.73
C ARG A 240 -22.39 19.88 -11.66
N VAL A 241 -21.34 20.32 -12.35
CA VAL A 241 -19.98 19.80 -12.17
C VAL A 241 -19.59 20.06 -10.70
N VAL A 242 -19.57 19.00 -9.90
CA VAL A 242 -19.04 19.06 -8.53
C VAL A 242 -17.52 19.08 -8.67
N ASP A 243 -16.90 20.17 -8.25
CA ASP A 243 -15.45 20.27 -8.12
C ASP A 243 -15.12 19.98 -6.65
N PRO A 244 -14.72 18.74 -6.33
CA PRO A 244 -14.49 18.33 -4.94
C PRO A 244 -13.32 19.10 -4.29
N VAL A 245 -12.36 19.59 -5.09
CA VAL A 245 -11.25 20.40 -4.60
C VAL A 245 -11.77 21.78 -4.20
N ALA A 246 -12.57 22.42 -5.06
CA ALA A 246 -13.15 23.72 -4.75
C ALA A 246 -14.10 23.67 -3.54
N ASP A 247 -14.95 22.64 -3.47
CA ASP A 247 -15.89 22.45 -2.35
C ASP A 247 -15.14 22.23 -1.02
N TRP A 248 -14.09 21.41 -1.02
CA TRP A 248 -13.25 21.21 0.17
C TRP A 248 -12.48 22.47 0.57
N ILE A 249 -11.94 23.24 -0.37
CA ILE A 249 -11.29 24.53 -0.05
C ILE A 249 -12.30 25.48 0.61
N ALA A 250 -13.54 25.52 0.12
CA ALA A 250 -14.59 26.33 0.71
C ALA A 250 -14.92 25.88 2.15
N GLU A 251 -15.01 24.57 2.38
CA GLU A 251 -15.20 23.98 3.72
C GLU A 251 -14.04 24.33 4.66
N MET A 252 -12.79 24.13 4.21
CA MET A 252 -11.61 24.43 5.02
C MET A 252 -11.50 25.93 5.37
N ARG A 253 -11.92 26.82 4.48
CA ARG A 253 -11.99 28.26 4.77
C ARG A 253 -12.97 28.58 5.89
N TYR A 254 -14.12 27.91 5.92
CA TYR A 254 -15.10 28.09 6.98
C TYR A 254 -14.55 27.68 8.36
N HIS A 255 -13.69 26.65 8.39
CA HIS A 255 -13.03 26.15 9.60
C HIS A 255 -11.65 26.77 9.86
N ALA A 256 -11.26 27.81 9.12
CA ALA A 256 -9.94 28.40 9.20
C ALA A 256 -9.66 29.00 10.59
N LEU A 257 -8.43 28.83 11.07
CA LEU A 257 -8.00 29.38 12.34
C LEU A 257 -7.79 30.90 12.25
N PRO A 258 -8.52 31.72 13.04
CA PRO A 258 -8.35 33.17 13.01
C PRO A 258 -6.98 33.56 13.55
N GLY A 259 -6.34 34.54 12.91
CA GLY A 259 -5.09 35.16 13.38
C GLY A 259 -3.82 34.37 13.11
N VAL A 260 -3.86 33.27 12.34
CA VAL A 260 -2.65 32.61 11.83
C VAL A 260 -2.21 33.33 10.55
N PRO A 261 -1.06 34.06 10.56
CA PRO A 261 -0.60 34.75 9.36
C PRO A 261 -0.23 33.75 8.26
N ILE A 262 -0.47 34.13 7.00
CA ILE A 262 0.00 33.38 5.85
C ILE A 262 1.53 33.55 5.79
N PRO A 263 2.32 32.47 5.89
CA PRO A 263 3.78 32.56 5.81
C PRO A 263 4.22 32.90 4.39
N GLU A 264 5.52 33.22 4.22
CA GLU A 264 6.11 33.27 2.87
C GLU A 264 6.24 31.84 2.31
N PRO A 265 5.85 31.59 1.04
CA PRO A 265 6.00 30.27 0.43
C PRO A 265 7.48 29.87 0.30
N VAL A 266 7.78 28.65 0.70
CA VAL A 266 9.05 27.96 0.51
C VAL A 266 8.86 26.95 -0.64
N PRO A 267 9.72 26.93 -1.66
CA PRO A 267 9.62 25.95 -2.74
C PRO A 267 9.66 24.51 -2.21
N LEU A 268 8.73 23.68 -2.68
CA LEU A 268 8.76 22.24 -2.49
C LEU A 268 9.61 21.63 -3.61
N ASP A 269 10.88 21.37 -3.30
CA ASP A 269 11.79 20.71 -4.23
C ASP A 269 11.47 19.22 -4.35
N VAL A 270 10.74 18.84 -5.41
CA VAL A 270 10.52 17.43 -5.77
C VAL A 270 11.58 17.00 -6.78
N PRO A 271 12.47 16.05 -6.43
CA PRO A 271 13.49 15.59 -7.36
C PRO A 271 12.91 14.93 -8.61
N GLN A 272 13.52 15.18 -9.77
CA GLN A 272 13.08 14.64 -11.07
C GLN A 272 12.92 13.11 -11.08
N TRP A 273 13.73 12.37 -10.30
CA TRP A 273 13.66 10.92 -10.23
C TRP A 273 12.30 10.41 -9.72
N VAL A 274 11.50 11.24 -9.04
CA VAL A 274 10.14 10.90 -8.59
C VAL A 274 9.23 10.59 -9.79
N THR A 275 9.30 11.40 -10.85
CA THR A 275 8.53 11.13 -12.08
C THR A 275 9.00 9.85 -12.75
N ASP A 276 10.31 9.63 -12.81
CA ASP A 276 10.90 8.43 -13.45
C ASP A 276 10.63 7.14 -12.66
N ALA A 277 10.54 7.25 -11.33
CA ALA A 277 10.33 6.13 -10.42
C ALA A 277 9.02 5.40 -10.65
N TRP A 278 7.98 6.07 -11.18
CA TRP A 278 6.67 5.47 -11.39
C TRP A 278 6.72 4.19 -12.22
N SER A 279 7.46 4.23 -13.34
CA SER A 279 7.68 3.05 -14.20
C SER A 279 8.33 1.87 -13.46
N ARG A 280 9.17 2.14 -12.47
CA ARG A 280 9.85 1.10 -11.66
C ARG A 280 8.92 0.49 -10.62
N LEU A 281 7.93 1.25 -10.17
CA LEU A 281 6.87 0.80 -9.27
C LEU A 281 5.88 -0.16 -9.94
N GLU A 282 5.91 -0.30 -11.27
CA GLU A 282 5.20 -1.38 -11.96
C GLU A 282 5.72 -2.77 -11.55
N SER A 283 6.98 -2.86 -11.09
CA SER A 283 7.50 -4.11 -10.52
C SER A 283 6.92 -4.36 -9.12
N SER A 284 6.38 -5.57 -8.90
CA SER A 284 5.80 -5.97 -7.61
C SER A 284 6.78 -5.87 -6.43
N ALA A 285 8.08 -6.03 -6.70
CA ALA A 285 9.13 -5.86 -5.70
C ALA A 285 9.24 -4.40 -5.24
N SER A 286 9.35 -3.44 -6.17
CA SER A 286 9.49 -2.02 -5.83
C SER A 286 8.19 -1.42 -5.27
N SER A 287 7.02 -1.80 -5.81
CA SER A 287 5.72 -1.41 -5.21
C SER A 287 5.60 -1.94 -3.78
N GLY A 288 5.85 -3.24 -3.57
CA GLY A 288 5.76 -3.85 -2.24
C GLY A 288 6.76 -3.28 -1.24
N ALA A 289 7.96 -2.89 -1.70
CA ALA A 289 8.94 -2.20 -0.86
C ALA A 289 8.46 -0.79 -0.45
N LEU A 290 7.87 -0.03 -1.37
CA LEU A 290 7.29 1.28 -1.07
C LEU A 290 6.09 1.17 -0.12
N GLU A 291 5.24 0.16 -0.31
CA GLU A 291 4.10 -0.14 0.56
C GLU A 291 4.52 -0.51 1.99
N ALA A 292 5.52 -1.38 2.12
CA ALA A 292 6.10 -1.72 3.41
C ALA A 292 6.75 -0.50 4.08
N TYR A 293 7.44 0.36 3.33
CA TYR A 293 8.02 1.59 3.88
C TYR A 293 6.94 2.54 4.41
N GLY A 294 5.87 2.77 3.64
CA GLY A 294 4.72 3.58 4.08
C GLY A 294 4.03 3.01 5.34
N SER A 295 3.88 1.68 5.39
CA SER A 295 3.32 0.98 6.56
C SER A 295 4.21 1.13 7.80
N ALA A 296 5.53 1.02 7.63
CA ALA A 296 6.49 1.24 8.72
C ALA A 296 6.38 2.64 9.30
N VAL A 297 6.23 3.65 8.43
CA VAL A 297 6.05 5.05 8.82
C VAL A 297 4.77 5.22 9.65
N ALA A 298 3.64 4.67 9.21
CA ALA A 298 2.38 4.70 9.97
C ALA A 298 2.52 4.01 11.34
N ASP A 299 3.13 2.82 11.38
CA ASP A 299 3.36 2.08 12.61
C ASP A 299 4.22 2.85 13.63
N ILE A 300 5.24 3.59 13.18
CA ILE A 300 6.06 4.43 14.07
C ILE A 300 5.20 5.51 14.74
N VAL A 301 4.31 6.15 13.98
CA VAL A 301 3.46 7.23 14.49
C VAL A 301 2.37 6.74 15.42
N GLU A 302 1.85 5.54 15.19
CA GLU A 302 0.94 4.87 16.10
C GLU A 302 1.64 4.31 17.36
N GLY A 303 2.95 4.48 17.50
CA GLY A 303 3.72 3.97 18.64
C GLY A 303 3.85 2.45 18.64
N ARG A 304 3.86 1.82 17.45
CA ARG A 304 4.03 0.38 17.21
C ARG A 304 5.41 0.08 16.60
N PRO A 305 6.53 0.33 17.31
CA PRO A 305 7.87 0.18 16.74
C PRO A 305 8.16 -1.25 16.29
N SER A 306 7.59 -2.27 16.96
CA SER A 306 7.77 -3.69 16.57
C SER A 306 7.12 -4.03 15.23
N ALA A 307 5.92 -3.50 14.98
CA ALA A 307 5.26 -3.62 13.69
C ALA A 307 6.04 -2.88 12.61
N ALA A 308 6.49 -1.65 12.91
CA ALA A 308 7.34 -0.87 12.02
C ALA A 308 8.65 -1.61 11.66
N GLY A 309 9.32 -2.19 12.64
CA GLY A 309 10.52 -3.01 12.43
C GLY A 309 10.26 -4.16 11.47
N ALA A 310 9.14 -4.87 11.61
CA ALA A 310 8.76 -5.95 10.69
C ALA A 310 8.51 -5.45 9.26
N GLN A 311 7.90 -4.28 9.10
CA GLN A 311 7.68 -3.66 7.79
C GLN A 311 8.98 -3.19 7.15
N LEU A 312 9.90 -2.57 7.90
CA LEU A 312 11.24 -2.20 7.40
C LEU A 312 12.03 -3.41 6.93
N MET A 313 11.90 -4.54 7.62
CA MET A 313 12.49 -5.79 7.16
C MET A 313 11.87 -6.30 5.86
N ALA A 314 10.56 -6.17 5.70
CA ALA A 314 9.90 -6.48 4.44
C ALA A 314 10.40 -5.58 3.30
N VAL A 315 10.74 -4.30 3.55
CA VAL A 315 11.39 -3.43 2.55
C VAL A 315 12.68 -4.08 2.05
N LEU A 316 13.59 -4.47 2.95
CA LEU A 316 14.87 -5.08 2.59
C LEU A 316 14.67 -6.39 1.82
N GLU A 317 13.76 -7.25 2.27
CA GLU A 317 13.45 -8.53 1.61
C GLU A 317 12.88 -8.34 0.19
N ARG A 318 12.05 -7.31 -0.02
CA ARG A 318 11.53 -6.98 -1.36
C ARG A 318 12.62 -6.44 -2.28
N LEU A 319 13.56 -5.66 -1.74
CA LEU A 319 14.67 -5.09 -2.50
C LEU A 319 15.73 -6.12 -2.90
N THR A 320 15.95 -7.17 -2.10
CA THR A 320 16.94 -8.23 -2.42
C THR A 320 16.47 -9.18 -3.53
N ARG A 321 15.17 -9.23 -3.84
CA ARG A 321 14.56 -10.08 -4.88
C ARG A 321 14.86 -11.59 -4.74
N MET A 322 15.34 -12.03 -3.59
CA MET A 322 15.67 -13.44 -3.34
C MET A 322 14.39 -14.24 -3.09
N GLY A 323 14.14 -15.25 -3.93
CA GLY A 323 12.97 -16.11 -3.82
C GLY A 323 13.08 -17.10 -2.67
N ARG A 324 12.04 -17.17 -1.83
CA ARG A 324 11.67 -18.20 -0.82
C ARG A 324 12.71 -18.66 0.23
N ASP A 325 14.03 -18.58 0.01
CA ASP A 325 15.03 -18.89 1.04
C ASP A 325 15.24 -17.69 1.96
N THR A 326 14.69 -17.81 3.17
CA THR A 326 14.70 -16.77 4.19
C THR A 326 16.09 -16.50 4.76
N ASN A 327 17.01 -17.48 4.73
CA ASN A 327 18.36 -17.31 5.25
C ASN A 327 19.25 -16.58 4.24
N GLU A 328 19.10 -16.89 2.95
CA GLU A 328 19.81 -16.17 1.88
C GLU A 328 19.31 -14.73 1.75
N ALA A 329 17.99 -14.52 1.78
CA ALA A 329 17.40 -13.18 1.77
C ALA A 329 17.88 -12.32 2.95
N ARG A 330 17.97 -12.93 4.14
CA ARG A 330 18.52 -12.28 5.34
C ARG A 330 19.98 -11.88 5.17
N LYS A 331 20.82 -12.78 4.65
CA LYS A 331 22.26 -12.51 4.44
C LYS A 331 22.44 -11.38 3.44
N GLU A 332 21.72 -11.41 2.32
CA GLU A 332 21.81 -10.35 1.31
C GLU A 332 21.28 -9.01 1.83
N ALA A 333 20.22 -9.00 2.65
CA ALA A 333 19.73 -7.79 3.30
C ALA A 333 20.79 -7.17 4.22
N ILE A 334 21.50 -7.98 5.01
CA ILE A 334 22.60 -7.53 5.86
C ILE A 334 23.72 -6.93 4.99
N THR A 335 24.16 -7.66 3.96
CA THR A 335 25.21 -7.20 3.05
C THR A 335 24.80 -5.93 2.29
N MET A 336 23.54 -5.78 1.91
CA MET A 336 23.01 -4.57 1.27
C MET A 336 23.10 -3.34 2.21
N VAL A 337 22.69 -3.50 3.47
CA VAL A 337 22.82 -2.45 4.49
C VAL A 337 24.28 -2.13 4.77
N ALA A 338 25.13 -3.15 4.89
CA ALA A 338 26.58 -2.97 5.07
C ALA A 338 27.21 -2.22 3.90
N ARG A 339 26.82 -2.53 2.66
CA ARG A 339 27.30 -1.84 1.46
C ARG A 339 26.92 -0.36 1.45
N TYR A 340 25.67 -0.05 1.79
CA TYR A 340 25.21 1.34 1.84
C TYR A 340 25.94 2.13 2.93
N LEU A 341 26.07 1.55 4.13
CA LEU A 341 26.77 2.21 5.21
C LEU A 341 28.26 2.28 4.87
N TYR A 342 28.98 1.17 4.80
CA TYR A 342 30.43 1.13 4.89
C TYR A 342 31.16 1.14 3.54
N GLY A 343 30.44 0.98 2.42
CA GLY A 343 31.00 1.03 1.07
C GLY A 343 30.87 -0.30 0.31
N PRO A 344 31.25 -0.36 -0.98
CA PRO A 344 30.91 -1.46 -1.88
C PRO A 344 31.49 -2.83 -1.49
N THR A 345 32.58 -2.84 -0.73
CA THR A 345 33.26 -4.04 -0.22
C THR A 345 33.27 -4.04 1.30
N PRO A 346 32.14 -4.40 1.96
CA PRO A 346 32.07 -4.44 3.42
C PRO A 346 32.94 -5.55 3.98
N THR A 347 33.54 -5.31 5.15
CA THR A 347 34.28 -6.31 5.91
C THR A 347 33.33 -7.20 6.73
N ALA A 348 33.83 -8.30 7.30
CA ALA A 348 33.04 -9.13 8.21
C ALA A 348 32.56 -8.37 9.47
N GLU A 349 33.32 -7.37 9.93
CA GLU A 349 32.92 -6.52 11.05
C GLU A 349 31.82 -5.53 10.64
N ASP A 350 31.86 -5.02 9.41
CA ASP A 350 30.80 -4.17 8.84
C ASP A 350 29.48 -4.94 8.70
N ASP A 351 29.54 -6.18 8.23
CA ASP A 351 28.38 -7.09 8.16
C ASP A 351 27.81 -7.37 9.55
N LYS A 352 28.67 -7.52 10.57
CA LYS A 352 28.25 -7.73 11.97
C LYS A 352 27.54 -6.49 12.52
N ARG A 353 28.03 -5.28 12.22
CA ARG A 353 27.37 -4.01 12.61
C ARG A 353 26.06 -3.80 11.87
N ALA A 354 26.01 -4.09 10.56
CA ALA A 354 24.77 -4.07 9.79
C ALA A 354 23.76 -5.08 10.35
N LYS A 355 24.19 -6.30 10.71
CA LYS A 355 23.35 -7.31 11.35
C LYS A 355 22.76 -6.85 12.69
N TYR A 356 23.48 -6.02 13.45
CA TYR A 356 22.97 -5.44 14.69
C TYR A 356 21.81 -4.47 14.47
N LEU A 357 21.84 -3.73 13.36
CA LEU A 357 20.77 -2.83 12.92
C LEU A 357 19.59 -3.59 12.28
N VAL A 358 19.90 -4.64 11.53
CA VAL A 358 18.91 -5.50 10.86
C VAL A 358 18.39 -6.53 11.88
N MET A 359 17.36 -6.12 12.65
CA MET A 359 16.77 -6.75 13.85
C MET A 359 16.18 -8.19 13.69
N TYR A 360 16.66 -9.00 12.74
CA TYR A 360 16.19 -10.36 12.47
C TYR A 360 16.24 -11.30 13.70
N GLU A 361 17.30 -11.23 14.50
CA GLU A 361 17.48 -12.08 15.68
C GLU A 361 16.55 -11.70 16.84
N GLU A 362 16.30 -10.39 16.99
CA GLU A 362 15.37 -9.88 17.99
C GLU A 362 13.94 -10.32 17.65
N ARG A 363 13.51 -10.17 16.39
CA ARG A 363 12.19 -10.64 15.89
C ARG A 363 11.97 -12.13 16.09
N SER A 364 12.97 -12.97 15.80
CA SER A 364 12.88 -14.43 16.02
C SER A 364 12.63 -14.74 17.49
N ARG A 365 13.35 -14.06 18.40
CA ARG A 365 13.16 -14.21 19.84
C ARG A 365 11.79 -13.70 20.31
N THR A 366 11.26 -12.62 19.75
CA THR A 366 9.93 -12.09 20.09
C THR A 366 8.78 -12.96 19.58
N VAL A 367 8.93 -13.56 18.39
CA VAL A 367 7.91 -14.41 17.75
C VAL A 367 7.87 -15.81 18.38
N HIS A 368 9.02 -16.41 18.71
CA HIS A 368 9.09 -17.74 19.32
C HIS A 368 9.04 -17.74 20.86
N GLY A 369 9.33 -16.60 21.51
CA GLY A 369 9.28 -16.44 22.97
C GLY A 369 7.92 -16.07 23.54
N GLY A 370 6.86 -15.98 22.72
CA GLY A 370 5.50 -15.67 23.20
C GLY A 370 5.27 -14.22 23.64
N SER A 371 6.23 -13.30 23.49
CA SER A 371 6.09 -11.88 23.86
C SER A 371 5.32 -11.05 22.82
N ARG A 372 4.39 -11.65 22.07
CA ARG A 372 3.61 -10.92 21.06
C ARG A 372 2.54 -9.98 21.64
N HIS A 373 2.22 -10.05 22.93
CA HIS A 373 1.25 -9.14 23.56
C HIS A 373 1.60 -8.93 25.04
N GLY A 374 2.48 -7.99 25.36
CA GLY A 374 2.84 -7.79 26.76
C GLY A 374 3.70 -6.56 27.05
N SER A 375 3.21 -5.38 26.65
CA SER A 375 3.52 -4.01 27.14
C SER A 375 3.65 -2.96 26.03
N GLU A 376 2.70 -2.94 25.09
CA GLU A 376 2.21 -1.61 24.67
C GLU A 376 1.64 -0.95 25.94
N PRO A 377 2.04 0.30 26.26
CA PRO A 377 1.66 0.92 27.53
C PRO A 377 0.14 1.14 27.54
N ARG A 378 -0.58 0.18 28.13
CA ARG A 378 -1.92 0.42 28.65
C ARG A 378 -1.75 1.37 29.83
N LEU A 379 -2.38 2.54 29.72
CA LEU A 379 -2.56 3.48 30.84
C LEU A 379 -2.92 2.69 32.12
N ASN A 380 -2.13 2.89 33.18
CA ASN A 380 -2.29 2.35 34.55
C ASN A 380 -1.79 0.94 34.90
N MET A 381 -0.80 0.34 34.21
CA MET A 381 -0.04 -0.78 34.80
C MET A 381 1.38 -0.35 35.22
N PRO A 382 1.81 -0.61 36.47
CA PRO A 382 3.18 -0.35 36.89
C PRO A 382 4.13 -1.28 36.13
N MET A 383 5.04 -0.69 35.35
CA MET A 383 6.16 -1.41 34.75
C MET A 383 6.97 -2.07 35.88
N ARG A 384 7.17 -3.39 35.81
CA ARG A 384 8.17 -4.04 36.67
C ARG A 384 9.55 -3.56 36.25
N VAL A 385 10.04 -2.56 36.97
CA VAL A 385 11.42 -2.10 36.98
C VAL A 385 12.29 -3.22 37.52
N VAL A 386 12.97 -3.98 36.66
CA VAL A 386 14.36 -4.41 36.91
C VAL A 386 15.06 -4.64 35.56
N SER A 387 15.80 -3.65 35.09
CA SER A 387 16.97 -3.85 34.24
C SER A 387 17.92 -2.70 34.56
N ILE A 388 19.07 -3.06 35.10
CA ILE A 388 20.20 -2.15 35.37
C ILE A 388 20.88 -1.78 34.04
N ASP A 389 20.50 -2.42 32.93
CA ASP A 389 20.81 -2.01 31.57
C ASP A 389 19.64 -1.22 30.96
N ARG A 390 19.97 -0.08 30.34
CA ARG A 390 19.15 0.80 29.49
C ARG A 390 17.83 0.21 29.01
N ASP A 391 16.75 1.00 29.11
CA ASP A 391 15.41 0.65 28.63
C ASP A 391 15.46 -0.03 27.24
N PRO A 392 15.20 -1.36 27.15
CA PRO A 392 15.25 -2.10 25.90
C PRO A 392 14.29 -1.54 24.84
N LYS A 393 13.22 -0.86 25.28
CA LYS A 393 12.28 -0.17 24.41
C LYS A 393 12.92 1.00 23.68
N ASP A 394 13.62 1.88 24.40
CA ASP A 394 14.33 3.05 23.85
C ASP A 394 15.42 2.62 22.86
N THR A 395 16.13 1.54 23.17
CA THR A 395 17.11 0.93 22.25
C THR A 395 16.46 0.44 20.95
N TYR A 396 15.33 -0.25 21.05
CA TYR A 396 14.62 -0.79 19.89
C TYR A 396 14.02 0.32 19.02
N GLU A 397 13.40 1.34 19.62
CA GLU A 397 12.86 2.51 18.91
C GLU A 397 13.96 3.27 18.14
N LYS A 398 15.13 3.45 18.75
CA LYS A 398 16.30 4.05 18.07
C LYS A 398 16.76 3.22 16.87
N LYS A 399 16.82 1.89 17.00
CA LYS A 399 17.15 1.01 15.87
C LYS A 399 16.14 1.11 14.74
N VAL A 400 14.84 1.15 15.06
CA VAL A 400 13.77 1.35 14.07
C VAL A 400 13.95 2.68 13.34
N ALA A 401 14.24 3.78 14.05
CA ALA A 401 14.48 5.09 13.44
C ALA A 401 15.72 5.10 12.51
N LEU A 402 16.81 4.44 12.91
CA LEU A 402 18.00 4.30 12.07
C LEU A 402 17.72 3.44 10.84
N LEU A 403 17.03 2.31 11.02
CA LEU A 403 16.67 1.40 9.94
C LEU A 403 15.69 2.04 8.95
N LEU A 404 14.78 2.91 9.42
CA LEU A 404 13.90 3.72 8.56
C LEU A 404 14.73 4.55 7.58
N ASN A 405 15.74 5.28 8.07
CA ASN A 405 16.62 6.10 7.22
C ASN A 405 17.46 5.27 6.23
N VAL A 406 17.93 4.09 6.64
CA VAL A 406 18.63 3.16 5.75
C VAL A 406 17.69 2.64 4.66
N CYS A 407 16.51 2.16 5.02
CA CYS A 407 15.50 1.67 4.08
C CYS A 407 15.08 2.78 3.10
N ARG A 408 14.91 4.01 3.59
CA ARG A 408 14.64 5.19 2.77
C ARG A 408 15.71 5.36 1.69
N ALA A 409 16.98 5.36 2.06
CA ALA A 409 18.08 5.57 1.13
C ALA A 409 18.23 4.44 0.10
N LEU A 410 18.08 3.19 0.54
CA LEU A 410 18.11 2.01 -0.33
C LEU A 410 16.95 2.02 -1.33
N LEU A 411 15.75 2.38 -0.88
CA LEU A 411 14.57 2.47 -1.73
C LEU A 411 14.69 3.61 -2.75
N ILE A 412 15.17 4.81 -2.36
CA ILE A 412 15.48 5.91 -3.30
C ILE A 412 16.43 5.42 -4.40
N THR A 413 17.50 4.71 -4.02
CA THR A 413 18.47 4.17 -4.97
C THR A 413 17.82 3.17 -5.93
N ASN A 414 16.99 2.26 -5.42
CA ASN A 414 16.28 1.26 -6.22
C ASN A 414 15.35 1.92 -7.27
N LEU A 415 14.72 3.03 -6.87
CA LEU A 415 13.83 3.84 -7.71
C LEU A 415 14.57 4.80 -8.66
N GLY A 416 15.91 4.78 -8.68
CA GLY A 416 16.73 5.57 -9.61
C GLY A 416 17.12 6.95 -9.10
N GLY A 417 16.79 7.28 -7.85
CA GLY A 417 17.26 8.50 -7.19
C GLY A 417 18.68 8.35 -6.61
N ILE A 418 19.25 9.48 -6.20
CA ILE A 418 20.55 9.52 -5.52
C ILE A 418 20.32 9.30 -4.03
N ALA A 419 20.93 8.24 -3.47
CA ALA A 419 20.84 7.96 -2.05
C ALA A 419 21.37 9.14 -1.21
N PRO A 420 20.69 9.54 -0.13
CA PRO A 420 21.26 10.42 0.87
C PRO A 420 22.59 9.88 1.40
N SER A 421 23.49 10.78 1.82
CA SER A 421 24.77 10.36 2.39
C SER A 421 24.57 9.57 3.70
N PRO A 422 25.25 8.42 3.91
CA PRO A 422 25.13 7.65 5.15
C PRO A 422 25.80 8.32 6.36
N LYS A 423 26.42 9.51 6.21
CA LYS A 423 27.22 10.17 7.26
C LYS A 423 26.43 10.44 8.55
N SER A 424 25.17 10.88 8.47
CA SER A 424 24.32 11.09 9.66
C SER A 424 24.02 9.78 10.35
N VAL A 425 23.52 8.79 9.60
CA VAL A 425 23.19 7.46 10.12
C VAL A 425 24.40 6.78 10.77
N LYS A 426 25.59 6.86 10.14
CA LYS A 426 26.84 6.35 10.72
C LYS A 426 27.21 7.02 12.04
N ARG A 427 27.04 8.34 12.12
CA ARG A 427 27.32 9.10 13.34
C ARG A 427 26.40 8.65 14.46
N ASP A 428 25.12 8.49 14.17
CA ASP A 428 24.11 8.08 15.15
C ASP A 428 24.33 6.63 15.60
N ILE A 429 24.72 5.73 14.68
CA ILE A 429 25.18 4.37 15.01
C ILE A 429 26.41 4.41 15.92
N ALA A 430 27.42 5.22 15.59
CA ALA A 430 28.64 5.33 16.40
C ALA A 430 28.34 5.87 17.81
N HIS A 431 27.48 6.89 17.95
CA HIS A 431 27.06 7.38 19.26
C HIS A 431 26.31 6.30 20.06
N PHE A 432 25.51 5.48 19.37
CA PHE A 432 24.80 4.38 19.98
C PHE A 432 25.75 3.27 20.45
N GLU A 433 26.77 2.93 19.63
CA GLU A 433 27.82 1.95 19.96
C GLU A 433 28.78 2.46 21.06
N GLU A 434 29.18 3.73 21.03
CA GLU A 434 30.05 4.36 22.03
C GLU A 434 29.38 4.46 23.40
N GLY A 435 28.05 4.62 23.43
CA GLY A 435 27.29 4.51 24.66
C GLY A 435 27.41 3.13 25.31
N VAL A 436 27.72 2.04 24.60
CA VAL A 436 27.85 0.69 25.19
C VAL A 436 29.17 0.53 25.96
N LEU A 437 30.09 1.50 25.90
CA LEU A 437 31.43 1.38 26.48
C LEU A 437 31.74 2.28 27.69
N TRP A 438 30.79 3.08 28.21
CA TRP A 438 31.03 3.80 29.47
C TRP A 438 29.78 3.89 30.36
N LEU A 439 29.98 3.36 31.58
CA LEU A 439 29.21 3.45 32.84
C LEU A 439 27.97 2.56 32.98
#